data_AF-A0A352S046-F1
#
_entry.id   AF-A0A352S046-F1
#
_cell.length_a   1.000
_cell.length_b   1.000
_cell.length_c   1.000
_cell.angle_alpha   90.00
_cell.angle_beta   90.00
_cell.angle_gamma   90.00
#
_symmetry.space_group_name_H-M   'P 1'
#
loop_
_entity.id
_entity.type
_entity.pdbx_description
1 polymer ?
#
loop_
_entity_poly.entity_id
_entity_poly.type
_entity_poly.pdbx_seq_one_letter_code
_entity_poly.pdbx_strand_id
1 'polypeptide(L)'
;MMFEAAQQIILARSYRMSDTEMLDALCQVLSRQGYLSGIVIDEAPCCPSSSAYTNRFGSLLRTYSLIGYSPERDYRYVEINKRLRELHPEVVADAERAVAETGARVEKEPISGVLKINDEFRVSLTLSRCRPTDAGANRWLIRFDNALRPDITVAVRMELDARTIRDFYLLPSIDMRANLIRLGDHNDFGLEGYRYDDLSMLCRLARRIPLKGVAYE
;
A
#
# COMPACT_ATOMS: atom_id res chain seq x y z
N MET A 1 21.58 7.81 14.18
CA MET A 1 22.28 9.10 14.32
C MET A 1 23.22 9.46 13.17
N MET A 2 23.98 8.55 12.52
CA MET A 2 24.84 8.93 11.37
C MET A 2 24.08 9.17 10.05
N PHE A 3 22.88 8.60 9.87
CA PHE A 3 22.10 8.70 8.61
C PHE A 3 21.35 10.05 8.48
N GLU A 4 20.82 10.59 9.58
CA GLU A 4 20.09 11.86 9.58
C GLU A 4 21.00 13.06 9.31
N ALA A 5 22.21 13.09 9.87
CA ALA A 5 23.15 14.17 9.65
C ALA A 5 23.59 14.25 8.17
N ALA A 6 23.81 13.10 7.53
CA ALA A 6 24.11 13.04 6.09
C ALA A 6 22.92 13.51 5.24
N GLN A 7 21.69 13.08 5.58
CA GLN A 7 20.49 13.55 4.89
C GLN A 7 20.28 15.07 5.03
N GLN A 8 20.50 15.63 6.21
CA GLN A 8 20.35 17.07 6.44
C GLN A 8 21.37 17.90 5.65
N ILE A 9 22.63 17.42 5.51
CA ILE A 9 23.65 18.09 4.70
C ILE A 9 23.29 18.02 3.20
N ILE A 10 22.79 16.88 2.72
CA ILE A 10 22.36 16.70 1.32
C ILE A 10 21.14 17.57 1.02
N LEU A 11 20.14 17.59 1.91
CA LEU A 11 18.97 18.43 1.81
C LEU A 11 19.35 19.92 1.80
N ALA A 12 20.22 20.35 2.72
CA ALA A 12 20.70 21.74 2.79
C ALA A 12 21.48 22.18 1.53
N ARG A 13 22.24 21.26 0.90
CA ARG A 13 22.90 21.54 -0.39
C ARG A 13 21.89 21.66 -1.53
N SER A 14 20.90 20.76 -1.60
CA SER A 14 19.85 20.82 -2.62
C SER A 14 18.95 22.06 -2.49
N TYR A 15 18.75 22.58 -1.27
CA TYR A 15 17.97 23.80 -1.04
C TYR A 15 18.63 25.05 -1.62
N ARG A 16 19.96 25.04 -1.79
CA ARG A 16 20.70 26.12 -2.45
C ARG A 16 20.65 26.06 -3.97
N MET A 17 20.28 24.92 -4.55
CA MET A 17 20.10 24.79 -6.00
C MET A 17 18.75 25.40 -6.39
N SER A 18 18.74 26.09 -7.52
CA SER A 18 17.52 26.49 -8.22
C SER A 18 16.83 25.26 -8.84
N ASP A 19 15.54 25.43 -9.20
CA ASP A 19 14.78 24.37 -9.87
C ASP A 19 15.48 23.91 -11.16
N THR A 20 15.99 24.88 -11.94
CA THR A 20 16.72 24.63 -13.19
C THR A 20 17.99 23.82 -12.95
N GLU A 21 18.82 24.20 -11.98
CA GLU A 21 20.05 23.47 -11.66
C GLU A 21 19.79 22.04 -11.20
N MET A 22 18.71 21.83 -10.44
CA MET A 22 18.31 20.47 -10.04
C MET A 22 17.88 19.65 -11.27
N LEU A 23 17.06 20.20 -12.16
CA LEU A 23 16.63 19.49 -13.37
C LEU A 23 17.79 19.22 -14.32
N ASP A 24 18.74 20.15 -14.46
CA ASP A 24 19.96 19.97 -15.26
C ASP A 24 20.85 18.86 -14.71
N ALA A 25 21.04 18.79 -13.39
CA ALA A 25 21.77 17.70 -12.76
C ALA A 25 21.10 16.34 -13.04
N LEU A 26 19.77 16.30 -13.09
CA LEU A 26 19.02 15.09 -13.41
C LEU A 26 19.17 14.68 -14.89
N CYS A 27 19.13 15.65 -15.81
CA CYS A 27 19.42 15.45 -17.23
C CYS A 27 20.83 14.88 -17.46
N GLN A 28 21.82 15.32 -16.68
CA GLN A 28 23.18 14.78 -16.76
C GLN A 28 23.24 13.32 -16.32
N VAL A 29 22.53 12.95 -15.25
CA VAL A 29 22.45 11.53 -14.83
C VAL A 29 21.79 10.69 -15.91
N LEU A 30 20.67 11.17 -16.48
CA LEU A 30 19.98 10.50 -17.58
C LEU A 30 20.89 10.30 -18.79
N SER A 31 21.65 11.33 -19.17
CA SER A 31 22.56 11.27 -20.33
C SER A 31 23.71 10.27 -20.12
N ARG A 32 24.15 10.06 -18.88
CA ARG A 32 25.24 9.13 -18.54
C ARG A 32 24.77 7.68 -18.43
N GLN A 33 23.59 7.45 -17.84
CA GLN A 33 23.11 6.10 -17.51
C GLN A 33 22.09 5.56 -18.53
N GLY A 34 21.47 6.43 -19.34
CA GLY A 34 20.41 6.07 -20.28
C GLY A 34 19.05 5.80 -19.64
N TYR A 35 18.96 5.74 -18.31
CA TYR A 35 17.72 5.60 -17.56
C TYR A 35 17.80 6.31 -16.22
N LEU A 36 16.64 6.68 -15.66
CA LEU A 36 16.52 7.23 -14.32
C LEU A 36 15.75 6.29 -13.39
N SER A 37 16.20 6.31 -12.14
CA SER A 37 15.72 5.48 -11.06
C SER A 37 16.01 6.21 -9.75
N GLY A 38 15.18 6.05 -8.72
CA GLY A 38 15.43 6.66 -7.41
C GLY A 38 16.80 6.25 -6.85
N ILE A 39 17.14 4.96 -6.98
CA ILE A 39 18.45 4.41 -6.61
C ILE A 39 19.57 5.03 -7.46
N VAL A 40 19.37 5.13 -8.77
CA VAL A 40 20.38 5.73 -9.68
C VAL A 40 20.64 7.20 -9.35
N ILE A 41 19.59 7.94 -8.96
CA ILE A 41 19.70 9.33 -8.52
C ILE A 41 20.46 9.40 -7.19
N ASP A 42 20.11 8.54 -6.23
CA ASP A 42 20.72 8.53 -4.90
C ASP A 42 22.20 8.10 -4.93
N GLU A 43 22.60 7.28 -5.90
CA GLU A 43 23.99 6.86 -6.14
C GLU A 43 24.77 7.84 -7.02
N ALA A 44 24.11 8.80 -7.68
CA ALA A 44 24.76 9.72 -8.59
C ALA A 44 25.57 10.80 -7.83
N PRO A 45 26.89 10.90 -8.06
CA PRO A 45 27.71 11.94 -7.42
C PRO A 45 27.24 13.33 -7.82
N CYS A 46 27.14 14.24 -6.84
CA CYS A 46 26.73 15.63 -7.04
C CYS A 46 25.29 15.83 -7.57
N CYS A 47 24.46 14.78 -7.56
CA CYS A 47 23.02 14.89 -7.81
C CYS A 47 22.27 15.02 -6.48
N PRO A 48 21.24 15.88 -6.37
CA PRO A 48 20.30 15.82 -5.25
C PRO A 48 19.67 14.43 -5.13
N SER A 49 19.36 14.00 -3.90
CA SER A 49 18.67 12.72 -3.68
C SER A 49 17.28 12.68 -4.33
N SER A 50 16.80 11.48 -4.60
CA SER A 50 15.47 11.20 -5.09
C SER A 50 14.36 11.83 -4.21
N SER A 51 14.59 11.86 -2.89
CA SER A 51 13.72 12.51 -1.92
C SER A 51 13.71 14.05 -2.05
N ALA A 52 14.85 14.68 -2.38
CA ALA A 52 14.92 16.12 -2.58
C ALA A 52 14.12 16.57 -3.81
N TYR A 53 14.21 15.82 -4.91
CA TYR A 53 13.36 16.03 -6.08
C TYR A 53 11.87 15.83 -5.76
N THR A 54 11.53 14.78 -5.02
CA THR A 54 10.15 14.50 -4.61
C THR A 54 9.58 15.63 -3.74
N ASN A 55 10.35 16.13 -2.76
CA ASN A 55 9.90 17.22 -1.90
C ASN A 55 9.71 18.53 -2.65
N ARG A 56 10.56 18.82 -3.64
CA ARG A 56 10.53 20.08 -4.38
C ARG A 56 9.52 20.10 -5.53
N PHE A 57 9.44 19.00 -6.28
CA PHE A 57 8.60 18.90 -7.49
C PHE A 57 7.33 18.04 -7.27
N GLY A 58 7.16 17.44 -6.10
CA GLY A 58 5.99 16.66 -5.68
C GLY A 58 6.16 15.15 -5.85
N SER A 59 6.69 14.67 -6.97
CA SER A 59 6.96 13.25 -7.21
C SER A 59 8.07 13.04 -8.23
N LEU A 60 8.79 11.93 -8.15
CA LEU A 60 9.83 11.58 -9.14
C LEU A 60 9.27 11.50 -10.57
N LEU A 61 8.04 11.01 -10.74
CA LEU A 61 7.40 10.95 -12.06
C LEU A 61 7.17 12.35 -12.62
N ARG A 62 6.70 13.28 -11.78
CA ARG A 62 6.56 14.68 -12.18
C ARG A 62 7.92 15.28 -12.51
N THR A 63 8.95 15.01 -11.71
CA THR A 63 10.33 15.43 -12.02
C THR A 63 10.80 14.90 -13.38
N TYR A 64 10.54 13.63 -13.70
CA TYR A 64 10.88 13.05 -15.00
C TYR A 64 10.14 13.73 -16.15
N SER A 65 8.85 14.05 -15.97
CA SER A 65 8.09 14.77 -16.99
C SER A 65 8.63 16.18 -17.27
N LEU A 66 9.17 16.87 -16.25
CA LEU A 66 9.76 18.20 -16.41
C LEU A 66 11.03 18.20 -17.29
N ILE A 67 11.70 17.05 -17.41
CA ILE A 67 12.86 16.87 -18.29
C ILE A 67 12.53 16.06 -19.57
N GLY A 68 11.25 15.82 -19.83
CA GLY A 68 10.80 15.04 -20.99
C GLY A 68 11.15 13.54 -20.93
N TYR A 69 11.54 13.02 -19.77
CA TYR A 69 11.87 11.60 -19.59
C TYR A 69 10.64 10.77 -19.25
N SER A 70 10.40 9.71 -20.01
CA SER A 70 9.38 8.70 -19.73
C SER A 70 10.07 7.38 -19.39
N PRO A 71 10.02 6.93 -18.11
CA PRO A 71 10.67 5.69 -17.72
C PRO A 71 10.08 4.48 -18.44
N GLU A 72 10.92 3.65 -19.05
CA GLU A 72 10.49 2.37 -19.66
C GLU A 72 9.97 1.38 -18.61
N ARG A 73 10.49 1.45 -17.38
CA ARG A 73 10.06 0.63 -16.23
C ARG A 73 9.22 1.48 -15.30
N ASP A 74 8.03 0.95 -14.99
CA ASP A 74 6.89 1.62 -14.35
C ASP A 74 7.18 2.26 -12.97
N TYR A 75 7.96 3.34 -12.91
CA TYR A 75 8.37 4.03 -11.68
C TYR A 75 7.20 4.63 -10.88
N ARG A 76 6.02 4.70 -11.49
CA ARG A 76 4.75 5.10 -10.86
C ARG A 76 4.43 4.26 -9.62
N TYR A 77 4.87 3.00 -9.57
CA TYR A 77 4.55 2.14 -8.43
C TYR A 77 5.19 2.59 -7.12
N VAL A 78 6.31 3.31 -7.14
CA VAL A 78 7.00 3.74 -5.92
C VAL A 78 6.15 4.75 -5.17
N GLU A 79 5.63 5.76 -5.89
CA GLU A 79 4.74 6.78 -5.34
C GLU A 79 3.39 6.17 -4.93
N ILE A 80 2.85 5.28 -5.76
CA ILE A 80 1.64 4.52 -5.41
C ILE A 80 1.85 3.73 -4.12
N ASN A 81 2.93 2.94 -4.00
CA ASN A 81 3.21 2.18 -2.78
C ASN A 81 3.48 3.06 -1.55
N LYS A 82 4.06 4.25 -1.75
CA LYS A 82 4.19 5.25 -0.67
C LYS A 82 2.80 5.70 -0.22
N ARG A 83 1.92 6.04 -1.16
CA ARG A 83 0.54 6.44 -0.87
C ARG A 83 -0.27 5.35 -0.18
N LEU A 84 -0.16 4.09 -0.63
CA LEU A 84 -0.80 2.95 0.03
C LEU A 84 -0.32 2.78 1.47
N ARG A 85 0.98 2.99 1.75
CA ARG A 85 1.52 2.93 3.12
C ARG A 85 1.00 4.07 4.00
N GLU A 86 0.79 5.25 3.43
CA GLU A 86 0.17 6.38 4.14
C GLU A 86 -1.32 6.13 4.43
N LEU A 87 -2.03 5.48 3.51
CA LEU A 87 -3.46 5.18 3.62
C LEU A 87 -3.75 3.97 4.52
N HIS A 88 -2.83 3.00 4.59
CA HIS A 88 -3.03 1.75 5.32
C HIS A 88 -3.46 1.95 6.79
N PRO A 89 -2.83 2.83 7.60
CA PRO A 89 -3.26 3.07 8.97
C PRO A 89 -4.70 3.58 9.10
N GLU A 90 -5.15 4.42 8.15
CA GLU A 90 -6.51 4.96 8.12
C GLU A 90 -7.53 3.85 7.83
N VAL A 91 -7.28 3.02 6.81
CA VAL A 91 -8.15 1.89 6.47
C VAL A 91 -8.23 0.85 7.59
N VAL A 92 -7.13 0.61 8.30
CA VAL A 92 -7.13 -0.26 9.49
C VAL A 92 -7.97 0.35 10.61
N ALA A 93 -7.84 1.65 10.87
CA ALA A 93 -8.63 2.34 11.89
C ALA A 93 -10.13 2.36 11.55
N ASP A 94 -10.48 2.52 10.27
CA ASP A 94 -11.86 2.40 9.78
C ASP A 94 -12.43 1.02 10.04
N ALA A 95 -11.67 -0.04 9.75
CA ALA A 95 -12.08 -1.41 10.02
C ALA A 95 -12.24 -1.71 11.50
N GLU A 96 -11.29 -1.25 12.33
CA GLU A 96 -11.36 -1.37 13.78
C GLU A 96 -12.63 -0.71 14.32
N ARG A 97 -12.91 0.54 13.91
CA ARG A 97 -14.11 1.28 14.31
C ARG A 97 -15.39 0.59 13.85
N ALA A 98 -15.48 0.21 12.58
CA ALA A 98 -16.66 -0.44 12.02
C ALA A 98 -16.99 -1.76 12.73
N VAL A 99 -15.95 -2.52 13.13
CA VAL A 99 -16.14 -3.74 13.92
C VAL A 99 -16.55 -3.42 15.35
N ALA A 100 -15.89 -2.47 16.01
CA ALA A 100 -16.21 -2.07 17.39
C ALA A 100 -17.65 -1.54 17.54
N GLU A 101 -18.17 -0.84 16.54
CA GLU A 101 -19.57 -0.35 16.49
C GLU A 101 -20.61 -1.49 16.51
N THR A 102 -20.22 -2.72 16.18
CA THR A 102 -21.09 -3.90 16.32
C THR A 102 -21.19 -4.43 17.76
N GLY A 103 -20.47 -3.82 18.71
CA GLY A 103 -20.32 -4.30 20.08
C GLY A 103 -19.23 -5.37 20.25
N ALA A 104 -18.45 -5.64 19.19
CA ALA A 104 -17.32 -6.56 19.27
C ALA A 104 -16.12 -5.92 19.99
N ARG A 105 -15.35 -6.75 20.71
CA ARG A 105 -14.07 -6.34 21.30
C ARG A 105 -13.00 -6.41 20.21
N VAL A 106 -12.25 -5.34 20.00
CA VAL A 106 -11.13 -5.31 19.05
C VAL A 106 -9.85 -4.93 19.78
N GLU A 107 -8.81 -5.74 19.62
CA GLU A 107 -7.46 -5.46 20.12
C GLU A 107 -6.49 -5.43 18.93
N LYS A 108 -5.85 -4.29 18.70
CA LYS A 108 -4.83 -4.13 17.67
C LYS A 108 -3.44 -4.45 18.22
N GLU A 109 -2.74 -5.38 17.57
CA GLU A 109 -1.34 -5.67 17.89
C GLU A 109 -0.43 -4.50 17.45
N PRO A 110 0.34 -3.87 18.37
CA PRO A 110 1.06 -2.63 18.06
C PRO A 110 2.12 -2.75 16.96
N ILE A 111 2.75 -3.92 16.83
CA ILE A 111 3.87 -4.14 15.90
C ILE A 111 3.35 -4.63 14.54
N SER A 112 2.48 -5.63 14.53
CA SER A 112 2.00 -6.28 13.31
C SER A 112 0.82 -5.56 12.66
N GLY A 113 0.06 -4.76 13.44
CA GLY A 113 -1.19 -4.15 12.99
C GLY A 113 -2.34 -5.14 12.81
N VAL A 114 -2.18 -6.39 13.23
CA VAL A 114 -3.25 -7.41 13.23
C VAL A 114 -4.33 -7.02 14.23
N LEU A 115 -5.59 -7.17 13.83
CA LEU A 115 -6.74 -7.00 14.70
C LEU A 115 -7.14 -8.36 15.27
N LYS A 116 -7.15 -8.50 16.59
CA LYS A 116 -7.81 -9.60 17.28
C LYS A 116 -9.24 -9.19 17.59
N ILE A 117 -10.20 -9.97 17.12
CA ILE A 117 -11.62 -9.69 17.32
C ILE A 117 -12.18 -10.72 18.29
N ASN A 118 -12.81 -10.24 19.36
CA ASN A 118 -13.48 -11.02 20.41
C ASN A 118 -12.60 -12.07 21.13
N ASP A 119 -11.28 -11.98 20.99
CA ASP A 119 -10.31 -13.03 21.35
C ASP A 119 -10.58 -14.38 20.63
N GLU A 120 -11.32 -14.35 19.52
CA GLU A 120 -11.80 -15.51 18.77
C GLU A 120 -11.04 -15.72 17.46
N PHE A 121 -10.73 -14.63 16.75
CA PHE A 121 -10.04 -14.70 15.47
C PHE A 121 -9.16 -13.48 15.19
N ARG A 122 -8.16 -13.68 14.32
CA ARG A 122 -7.13 -12.71 13.93
C ARG A 122 -7.35 -12.25 12.50
N VAL A 123 -7.33 -10.94 12.29
CA VAL A 123 -7.55 -10.31 10.98
C VAL A 123 -6.37 -9.45 10.61
N SER A 124 -5.81 -9.68 9.42
CA SER A 124 -4.81 -8.80 8.81
C SER A 124 -5.42 -8.04 7.63
N LEU A 125 -5.10 -6.76 7.49
CA LEU A 125 -5.53 -5.94 6.35
C LEU A 125 -4.36 -5.64 5.43
N THR A 126 -4.54 -5.82 4.12
CA THR A 126 -3.53 -5.54 3.10
C THR A 126 -4.12 -4.74 1.95
N LEU A 127 -3.49 -3.62 1.60
CA LEU A 127 -3.89 -2.80 0.46
C LEU A 127 -3.11 -3.25 -0.78
N SER A 128 -3.81 -3.51 -1.87
CA SER A 128 -3.21 -3.89 -3.14
C SER A 128 -3.44 -2.81 -4.20
N ARG A 129 -2.35 -2.36 -4.83
CA ARG A 129 -2.42 -1.42 -5.94
C ARG A 129 -3.02 -2.05 -7.19
N CYS A 130 -3.80 -1.28 -7.93
CA CYS A 130 -4.20 -1.63 -9.29
C CYS A 130 -2.98 -1.61 -10.22
N ARG A 131 -2.89 -2.63 -11.09
CA ARG A 131 -1.88 -2.74 -12.15
C ARG A 131 -2.59 -2.92 -13.48
N PRO A 132 -2.69 -1.88 -14.32
CA PRO A 132 -3.23 -2.04 -15.65
C PRO A 132 -2.27 -2.89 -16.48
N THR A 133 -2.83 -3.69 -17.37
CA THR A 133 -2.10 -4.50 -18.35
C THR A 133 -2.19 -3.83 -19.72
N ASP A 134 -1.26 -4.15 -20.63
CA ASP A 134 -1.26 -3.61 -21.99
C ASP A 134 -2.53 -3.98 -22.76
N ALA A 135 -3.18 -5.09 -22.39
CA ALA A 135 -4.46 -5.54 -22.94
C ALA A 135 -5.69 -4.80 -22.37
N GLY A 136 -5.49 -3.80 -21.50
CA GLY A 136 -6.56 -2.97 -20.93
C GLY A 136 -7.25 -3.52 -19.68
N ALA A 137 -6.89 -4.74 -19.23
CA ALA A 137 -7.40 -5.31 -17.99
C ALA A 137 -6.58 -4.86 -16.77
N ASN A 138 -7.17 -4.87 -15.58
CA ASN A 138 -6.52 -4.57 -14.32
C ASN A 138 -6.17 -5.82 -13.53
N ARG A 139 -5.08 -5.74 -12.76
CA ARG A 139 -4.59 -6.82 -11.89
C ARG A 139 -4.19 -6.30 -10.52
N TRP A 140 -4.49 -7.10 -9.50
CA TRP A 140 -4.07 -6.88 -8.13
C TRP A 140 -3.30 -8.10 -7.65
N LEU A 141 -2.21 -7.86 -6.91
CA LEU A 141 -1.40 -8.93 -6.32
C LEU A 141 -1.57 -8.85 -4.81
N ILE A 142 -2.22 -9.85 -4.23
CA ILE A 142 -2.39 -9.95 -2.78
C ILE A 142 -1.26 -10.85 -2.27
N ARG A 143 -0.46 -10.34 -1.33
CA ARG A 143 0.55 -11.13 -0.63
C ARG A 143 0.07 -11.37 0.78
N PHE A 144 0.06 -12.62 1.22
CA PHE A 144 -0.32 -12.96 2.58
C PHE A 144 0.89 -12.84 3.49
N ASP A 145 0.69 -12.21 4.66
CA ASP A 145 1.69 -12.18 5.71
C ASP A 145 1.49 -13.38 6.66
N ASN A 146 1.81 -14.56 6.14
CA ASN A 146 1.60 -15.83 6.85
C ASN A 146 2.38 -15.94 8.16
N ALA A 147 3.41 -15.12 8.36
CA ALA A 147 4.14 -15.04 9.63
C ALA A 147 3.26 -14.50 10.77
N LEU A 148 2.30 -13.63 10.45
CA LEU A 148 1.36 -13.05 11.41
C LEU A 148 0.24 -14.02 11.84
N ARG A 149 0.12 -15.15 11.12
CA ARG A 149 -0.92 -16.18 11.29
C ARG A 149 -2.33 -15.58 11.43
N PRO A 150 -2.80 -14.80 10.45
CA PRO A 150 -4.18 -14.34 10.44
C PRO A 150 -5.13 -15.51 10.12
N ASP A 151 -6.30 -15.51 10.73
CA ASP A 151 -7.39 -16.41 10.35
C ASP A 151 -8.08 -15.90 9.07
N ILE A 152 -8.15 -14.57 8.93
CA ILE A 152 -8.72 -13.90 7.76
C ILE A 152 -7.78 -12.78 7.29
N THR A 153 -7.48 -12.76 6.00
CA THR A 153 -6.85 -11.60 5.35
C THR A 153 -7.90 -10.79 4.62
N VAL A 154 -8.11 -9.54 5.04
CA VAL A 154 -8.92 -8.57 4.29
C VAL A 154 -8.01 -7.89 3.27
N ALA A 155 -8.16 -8.26 2.01
CA ALA A 155 -7.46 -7.64 0.90
C ALA A 155 -8.29 -6.50 0.31
N VAL A 156 -7.73 -5.29 0.35
CA VAL A 156 -8.37 -4.07 -0.13
C VAL A 156 -7.85 -3.79 -1.54
N ARG A 157 -8.72 -3.88 -2.56
CA ARG A 157 -8.34 -3.50 -3.92
C ARG A 157 -8.46 -2.00 -4.08
N MET A 158 -7.37 -1.36 -4.49
CA MET A 158 -7.37 0.07 -4.80
C MET A 158 -7.70 0.30 -6.27
N GLU A 159 -8.30 1.44 -6.60
CA GLU A 159 -8.37 1.95 -7.97
C GLU A 159 -7.00 2.45 -8.47
N LEU A 160 -6.92 2.80 -9.75
CA LEU A 160 -5.69 3.33 -10.39
C LEU A 160 -5.17 4.62 -9.74
N ASP A 161 -6.05 5.39 -9.09
CA ASP A 161 -5.70 6.63 -8.40
C ASP A 161 -4.97 6.41 -7.06
N ALA A 162 -4.87 5.17 -6.59
CA ALA A 162 -4.30 4.77 -5.30
C ALA A 162 -4.91 5.51 -4.09
N ARG A 163 -6.16 5.95 -4.22
CA ARG A 163 -6.91 6.69 -3.18
C ARG A 163 -8.28 6.08 -2.97
N THR A 164 -8.95 5.72 -4.05
CA THR A 164 -10.29 5.15 -4.02
C THR A 164 -10.18 3.64 -3.79
N ILE A 165 -10.91 3.15 -2.79
CA ILE A 165 -11.09 1.72 -2.57
C ILE A 165 -12.12 1.22 -3.58
N ARG A 166 -11.77 0.15 -4.30
CA ARG A 166 -12.66 -0.52 -5.25
C ARG A 166 -13.61 -1.47 -4.54
N ASP A 167 -13.06 -2.38 -3.76
CA ASP A 167 -13.78 -3.40 -2.98
C ASP A 167 -12.83 -4.14 -2.03
N PHE A 168 -13.39 -5.08 -1.27
CA PHE A 168 -12.75 -5.88 -0.26
C PHE A 168 -12.88 -7.37 -0.58
N TYR A 169 -11.82 -8.13 -0.33
CA TYR A 169 -11.84 -9.59 -0.33
C TYR A 169 -11.55 -10.10 1.07
N LEU A 170 -12.46 -10.87 1.66
CA LEU A 170 -12.26 -11.53 2.96
C LEU A 170 -11.77 -12.95 2.70
N LEU A 171 -10.47 -13.17 2.83
CA LEU A 171 -9.79 -14.40 2.41
C LEU A 171 -9.42 -15.24 3.65
N PRO A 172 -10.15 -16.35 3.93
CA PRO A 172 -9.85 -17.22 5.07
C PRO A 172 -8.56 -17.99 4.83
N SER A 173 -7.67 -18.05 5.83
CA SER A 173 -6.37 -18.72 5.69
C SER A 173 -6.51 -20.24 5.42
N ILE A 174 -7.60 -20.86 5.87
CA ILE A 174 -7.92 -22.27 5.60
C ILE A 174 -8.12 -22.56 4.09
N ASP A 175 -8.64 -21.58 3.34
CA ASP A 175 -8.89 -21.69 1.91
C ASP A 175 -7.66 -21.22 1.10
N MET A 176 -6.86 -20.32 1.67
CA MET A 176 -5.69 -19.73 1.01
C MET A 176 -4.41 -20.56 1.22
N ARG A 177 -4.21 -21.57 0.37
CA ARG A 177 -2.99 -22.43 0.42
C ARG A 177 -1.73 -21.79 -0.15
N ALA A 178 -1.85 -20.68 -0.88
CA ALA A 178 -0.73 -20.00 -1.53
C ALA A 178 -0.23 -18.81 -0.70
N ASN A 179 1.04 -18.42 -0.88
CA ASN A 179 1.60 -17.21 -0.25
C ASN A 179 1.17 -15.91 -0.94
N LEU A 180 0.55 -16.01 -2.12
CA LEU A 180 -0.01 -14.88 -2.84
C LEU A 180 -1.17 -15.34 -3.72
N ILE A 181 -2.07 -14.42 -4.05
CA ILE A 181 -3.06 -14.58 -5.11
C ILE A 181 -3.02 -13.40 -6.07
N ARG A 182 -3.49 -13.63 -7.30
CA ARG A 182 -3.63 -12.60 -8.33
C ARG A 182 -5.12 -12.43 -8.61
N LEU A 183 -5.62 -11.23 -8.37
CA LEU A 183 -6.98 -10.86 -8.72
C LEU A 183 -6.97 -10.05 -10.03
N GLY A 184 -8.01 -10.17 -10.83
CA GLY A 184 -8.31 -9.34 -11.98
C GLY A 184 -9.66 -8.66 -11.85
N ASP A 185 -10.07 -7.92 -12.89
CA ASP A 185 -11.43 -7.33 -12.96
C ASP A 185 -12.52 -8.40 -12.83
N HIS A 186 -12.27 -9.58 -13.39
CA HIS A 186 -13.08 -10.79 -13.27
C HIS A 186 -12.20 -11.96 -12.84
N ASN A 187 -12.64 -12.70 -11.83
CA ASN A 187 -11.91 -13.85 -11.29
C ASN A 187 -12.73 -15.13 -11.46
N ASP A 188 -12.06 -16.27 -11.26
CA ASP A 188 -12.75 -17.56 -11.18
C ASP A 188 -13.81 -17.50 -10.06
N PHE A 189 -14.92 -18.20 -10.28
CA PHE A 189 -16.11 -18.13 -9.40
C PHE A 189 -15.78 -18.38 -7.92
N GLY A 190 -14.78 -19.23 -7.63
CA GLY A 190 -14.33 -19.50 -6.26
C GLY A 190 -13.83 -18.26 -5.52
N LEU A 191 -13.18 -17.31 -6.20
CA LEU A 191 -12.67 -16.09 -5.56
C LEU A 191 -13.74 -15.00 -5.41
N GLU A 192 -14.69 -14.92 -6.36
CA GLU A 192 -15.77 -13.93 -6.31
C GLU A 192 -16.69 -14.11 -5.10
N GLY A 193 -16.79 -15.32 -4.54
CA GLY A 193 -17.53 -15.59 -3.30
C GLY A 193 -16.97 -14.90 -2.05
N TYR A 194 -15.72 -14.45 -2.09
CA TYR A 194 -15.06 -13.73 -0.99
C TYR A 194 -15.09 -12.20 -1.17
N ARG A 195 -15.68 -11.69 -2.25
CA ARG A 195 -15.70 -10.26 -2.59
C ARG A 195 -16.89 -9.54 -1.94
N TYR A 196 -16.64 -8.36 -1.38
CA TYR A 196 -17.62 -7.49 -0.75
C TYR A 196 -17.32 -6.03 -1.09
N ASP A 197 -18.36 -5.23 -1.25
CA ASP A 197 -18.22 -3.80 -1.59
C ASP A 197 -17.74 -2.96 -0.40
N ASP A 198 -17.91 -3.48 0.82
CA ASP A 198 -17.58 -2.81 2.08
C ASP A 198 -17.13 -3.82 3.17
N LEU A 199 -16.88 -3.31 4.38
CA LEU A 199 -16.49 -4.12 5.54
C LEU A 199 -17.68 -4.77 6.27
N SER A 200 -18.90 -4.69 5.74
CA SER A 200 -20.10 -5.20 6.42
C SER A 200 -20.03 -6.69 6.70
N MET A 201 -19.37 -7.47 5.84
CA MET A 201 -19.18 -8.90 6.09
C MET A 201 -18.26 -9.15 7.30
N LEU A 202 -17.20 -8.36 7.46
CA LEU A 202 -16.34 -8.44 8.63
C LEU A 202 -17.13 -8.11 9.92
N CYS A 203 -17.94 -7.05 9.86
CA CYS A 203 -18.86 -6.68 10.95
C CYS A 203 -19.86 -7.81 11.27
N ARG A 204 -20.39 -8.50 10.25
CA ARG A 204 -21.30 -9.64 10.44
C ARG A 204 -20.62 -10.81 11.15
N LEU A 205 -19.35 -11.09 10.84
CA LEU A 205 -18.57 -12.14 11.49
C LEU A 205 -18.24 -11.80 12.96
N ALA A 206 -18.02 -10.51 13.25
CA ALA A 206 -17.68 -10.05 14.60
C ALA A 206 -18.89 -9.95 15.55
N ARG A 207 -20.10 -9.81 15.00
CA ARG A 207 -21.33 -9.60 15.78
C ARG A 207 -21.66 -10.84 16.61
N ARG A 208 -21.75 -10.65 17.94
CA ARG A 208 -22.23 -11.67 18.87
C ARG A 208 -23.76 -11.68 18.90
N ILE A 209 -24.34 -12.88 18.90
CA ILE A 209 -25.77 -13.09 19.07
C ILE A 209 -25.95 -14.01 20.29
N PRO A 210 -26.75 -13.62 21.30
CA PRO A 210 -27.02 -14.50 22.42
C PRO A 210 -27.70 -15.78 21.93
N LEU A 211 -27.13 -16.92 22.28
CA LEU A 211 -27.75 -18.21 22.05
C LEU A 211 -29.00 -18.29 22.93
N LYS A 212 -30.19 -18.46 22.31
CA LYS A 212 -31.43 -18.65 23.07
C LYS A 212 -31.28 -19.89 23.97
N GLY A 213 -31.44 -19.70 25.27
CA GLY A 213 -31.43 -20.78 26.27
C GLY A 213 -30.17 -20.89 27.13
N VAL A 214 -29.18 -20.01 26.94
CA VAL A 214 -27.99 -19.97 27.82
C VAL A 214 -28.02 -18.66 28.61
N ALA A 215 -28.33 -18.74 29.91
CA ALA A 215 -28.09 -17.66 30.84
C ALA A 215 -26.58 -17.60 31.08
N TYR A 216 -25.94 -16.49 30.73
CA TYR A 216 -24.58 -16.20 31.17
C TYR A 216 -24.70 -15.58 32.56
N GLU A 217 -24.32 -16.32 33.60
CA GLU A 217 -24.06 -15.80 34.95
C GLU A 217 -22.81 -14.92 34.97
#